data_AF-A0AB35MH61-F1
#
_entry.id   AF-A0AB35MH61-F1
#
_cell.length_a   1.000
_cell.length_b   1.000
_cell.length_c   1.000
_cell.angle_alpha   90.00
_cell.angle_beta   90.00
_cell.angle_gamma   90.00
#
_symmetry.space_group_name_H-M   'P 1'
#
loop_
_entity.id
_entity.type
_entity.pdbx_description
1 polymer ?
#
loop_
_entity_poly.entity_id
_entity_poly.type
_entity_poly.pdbx_seq_one_letter_code
_entity_poly.pdbx_strand_id
1 'polypeptide(L)'
;MTTPDQGGAAPEPGWTPEPLPEPAGPAENATPAGAKDGLVRCARCGATDVAYRPETGKLVCEFCRYEWTEARLDEAMGLSEGIADLRGRTLSTASADITDDETLMTFKCSGCGAEVVVDTARSLQARCHWCKHVLSINNRIPNGAVPDGILPFSVTREQAMESIAAFVAKRKSFAHPEFEKTFRPENVMGVYIPYMTVDGKVTARLDGTGEIGRGRVKVGENNYEYKVDRYAVARELDLEIDDVIVETSASKADIHATESTNNIINSILPFDVKNIVRFNASFLGDEYTSERRDMDVDHADDAAYAHMLTIARGSAAASVGRYDRGVRWEQEQLSVTGTRWTSVLLPVWLYGFEERGRHGSVTHYLAVNGRSRATMGSVPINTSKARRVAFGVAAAASVVTWPIAFLIMRGI
;
A
#
# COMPACT_ATOMS: atom_id res chain seq x y z
N MET A 1 -13.03 16.18 -87.12
CA MET A 1 -14.28 15.83 -86.42
C MET A 1 -13.96 14.68 -85.49
N THR A 2 -14.17 14.94 -84.21
CA THR A 2 -13.78 14.20 -83.01
C THR A 2 -14.75 13.06 -82.68
N THR A 3 -14.21 11.93 -82.21
CA THR A 3 -14.90 11.00 -81.30
C THR A 3 -13.85 10.20 -80.51
N PRO A 4 -14.11 9.84 -79.24
CA PRO A 4 -13.09 9.87 -78.20
C PRO A 4 -12.50 8.50 -77.82
N ASP A 5 -11.28 8.59 -77.33
CA ASP A 5 -10.44 7.56 -76.73
C ASP A 5 -11.04 7.08 -75.39
N GLN A 6 -11.27 5.78 -75.26
CA GLN A 6 -11.61 5.14 -73.98
C GLN A 6 -10.36 4.42 -73.46
N GLY A 7 -9.61 5.12 -72.61
CA GLY A 7 -8.53 4.54 -71.82
C GLY A 7 -9.09 3.65 -70.72
N GLY A 8 -8.90 2.33 -70.86
CA GLY A 8 -9.04 1.37 -69.78
C GLY A 8 -7.71 1.20 -69.05
N ALA A 9 -7.56 1.83 -67.89
CA ALA A 9 -6.45 1.57 -66.97
C ALA A 9 -6.80 0.38 -66.05
N ALA A 10 -5.85 -0.54 -65.88
CA ALA A 10 -5.92 -1.66 -64.96
C ALA A 10 -6.00 -1.19 -63.49
N PRO A 11 -6.63 -1.95 -62.59
CA PRO A 11 -6.68 -1.60 -61.17
C PRO A 11 -5.30 -1.70 -60.52
N GLU A 12 -4.90 -0.64 -59.80
CA GLU A 12 -3.67 -0.61 -59.01
C GLU A 12 -3.75 -1.61 -57.84
N PRO A 13 -2.63 -2.29 -57.48
CA PRO A 13 -2.62 -3.25 -56.39
C PRO A 13 -2.78 -2.56 -55.03
N GLY A 14 -3.56 -3.22 -54.17
CA GLY A 14 -4.04 -2.71 -52.91
C GLY A 14 -2.97 -2.26 -51.91
N TRP A 15 -3.38 -1.28 -51.12
CA TRP A 15 -2.72 -0.79 -49.91
C TRP A 15 -2.36 -1.96 -48.98
N THR A 16 -1.07 -2.26 -48.85
CA THR A 16 -0.55 -3.09 -47.77
C THR A 16 -0.39 -2.20 -46.54
N PRO A 17 -1.03 -2.50 -45.40
CA PRO A 17 -0.78 -1.78 -44.17
C PRO A 17 0.69 -1.95 -43.79
N GLU A 18 1.35 -0.84 -43.50
CA GLU A 18 2.68 -0.86 -42.90
C GLU A 18 2.60 -1.62 -41.57
N PRO A 19 3.48 -2.60 -41.31
CA PRO A 19 3.43 -3.36 -40.08
C PRO A 19 3.59 -2.40 -38.89
N LEU A 20 2.68 -2.52 -37.92
CA LEU A 20 2.77 -1.78 -36.67
C LEU A 20 4.18 -1.98 -36.08
N PRO A 21 4.85 -0.91 -35.63
CA PRO A 21 6.14 -1.07 -34.96
C PRO A 21 5.97 -2.04 -33.79
N GLU A 22 6.88 -3.01 -33.69
CA GLU A 22 6.92 -3.94 -32.55
C GLU A 22 6.87 -3.15 -31.24
N PRO A 23 6.15 -3.64 -30.21
CA PRO A 23 6.10 -2.94 -28.93
C PRO A 23 7.52 -2.83 -28.40
N ALA A 24 8.04 -1.59 -28.33
CA ALA A 24 9.27 -1.30 -27.65
C ALA A 24 9.15 -1.86 -26.22
N GLY A 25 10.13 -2.66 -25.80
CA GLY A 25 10.24 -3.09 -24.42
C GLY A 25 10.22 -1.90 -23.45
N PRO A 26 9.97 -2.11 -22.16
CA PRO A 26 9.81 -1.02 -21.21
C PRO A 26 11.02 -0.07 -21.27
N ALA A 27 10.76 1.23 -21.39
CA ALA A 27 11.82 2.22 -21.33
C ALA A 27 12.41 2.22 -19.91
N GLU A 28 13.73 2.01 -19.80
CA GLU A 28 14.43 2.01 -18.52
C GLU A 28 14.89 3.42 -18.16
N ASN A 29 14.42 3.93 -17.02
CA ASN A 29 15.02 5.11 -16.41
C ASN A 29 16.14 4.64 -15.48
N ALA A 30 17.39 4.88 -15.90
CA ALA A 30 18.56 4.47 -15.14
C ALA A 30 18.58 5.15 -13.75
N THR A 31 18.45 4.35 -12.69
CA THR A 31 18.75 4.80 -11.33
C THR A 31 20.25 5.12 -11.29
N PRO A 32 20.68 6.37 -11.03
CA PRO A 32 22.10 6.67 -11.06
C PRO A 32 22.80 5.86 -9.99
N ALA A 33 23.83 5.10 -10.39
CA ALA A 33 24.43 4.06 -9.58
C ALA A 33 24.68 4.51 -8.13
N GLY A 34 24.07 3.80 -7.18
CA GLY A 34 24.58 3.75 -5.82
C GLY A 34 26.03 3.26 -5.81
N ALA A 35 26.72 3.43 -4.68
CA ALA A 35 28.10 2.98 -4.56
C ALA A 35 28.24 1.52 -5.06
N LYS A 36 29.23 1.25 -5.94
CA LYS A 36 29.42 -0.06 -6.60
C LYS A 36 29.59 -1.23 -5.63
N ASP A 37 29.86 -0.94 -4.36
CA ASP A 37 30.08 -1.87 -3.26
C ASP A 37 28.94 -1.87 -2.23
N GLY A 38 27.81 -1.20 -2.49
CA GLY A 38 26.67 -1.07 -1.57
C GLY A 38 26.96 -0.23 -0.32
N LEU A 39 28.18 0.31 -0.18
CA LEU A 39 28.64 0.99 1.02
C LEU A 39 28.51 2.52 0.89
N VAL A 40 27.80 3.11 1.84
CA VAL A 40 27.65 4.56 1.92
C VAL A 40 28.83 5.15 2.65
N ARG A 41 29.57 6.03 1.98
CA ARG A 41 30.77 6.69 2.53
C ARG A 41 30.49 8.17 2.77
N CYS A 42 30.95 8.67 3.91
CA CYS A 42 30.91 10.10 4.21
C CYS A 42 31.76 10.87 3.18
N ALA A 43 31.15 11.82 2.46
CA ALA A 43 31.85 12.63 1.46
C ALA A 43 33.02 13.47 2.03
N ARG A 44 33.03 13.73 3.34
CA ARG A 44 34.05 14.55 4.00
C ARG A 44 35.28 13.75 4.45
N CYS A 45 35.11 12.52 4.93
CA CYS A 45 36.20 11.75 5.56
C CYS A 45 36.33 10.30 5.06
N GLY A 46 35.40 9.82 4.22
CA GLY A 46 35.41 8.46 3.67
C GLY A 46 34.96 7.34 4.62
N ALA A 47 34.61 7.65 5.88
CA ALA A 47 34.10 6.68 6.84
C ALA A 47 32.73 6.13 6.41
N THR A 48 32.51 4.84 6.66
CA THR A 48 31.25 4.11 6.36
C THR A 48 30.26 4.09 7.54
N ASP A 49 30.71 4.54 8.71
CA ASP A 49 29.89 4.65 9.92
C ASP A 49 29.03 5.92 9.84
N VAL A 50 27.81 5.73 9.31
CA VAL A 50 26.85 6.78 8.99
C VAL A 50 25.50 6.39 9.56
N ALA A 51 24.98 7.14 10.51
CA ALA A 51 23.70 6.85 11.12
C ALA A 51 22.63 7.86 10.71
N TYR A 52 21.41 7.38 10.47
CA TYR A 52 20.25 8.24 10.32
C TYR A 52 19.75 8.74 11.69
N ARG A 53 19.32 10.00 11.74
CA ARG A 53 18.72 10.63 12.93
C ARG A 53 17.28 11.07 12.62
N PRO A 54 16.26 10.28 13.01
CA PRO A 54 14.85 10.60 12.73
C PRO A 54 14.40 11.97 13.26
N GLU A 55 14.98 12.45 14.36
CA GLU A 55 14.61 13.72 15.00
C GLU A 55 14.99 14.93 14.13
N THR A 56 16.04 14.80 13.33
CA THR A 56 16.55 15.88 12.48
C THR A 56 16.34 15.60 10.98
N GLY A 57 16.00 14.36 10.62
CA GLY A 57 15.85 13.93 9.22
C GLY A 57 17.17 13.87 8.46
N LYS A 58 18.31 13.75 9.15
CA LYS A 58 19.65 13.82 8.56
C LYS A 58 20.44 12.52 8.73
N LEU A 59 21.35 12.29 7.79
CA LEU A 59 22.44 11.33 7.93
C LEU A 59 23.61 12.03 8.62
N VAL A 60 24.20 11.35 9.61
CA VAL A 60 25.32 11.86 10.41
C VAL A 60 26.45 10.85 10.37
N CYS A 61 27.64 11.30 9.97
CA CYS A 61 28.85 10.48 10.08
C CYS A 61 29.26 10.37 11.55
N GLU A 62 29.33 9.16 12.09
CA GLU A 62 29.71 8.91 13.49
C GLU A 62 31.19 9.21 13.76
N PHE A 63 32.03 9.21 12.71
CA PHE A 63 33.44 9.53 12.81
C PHE A 63 33.70 11.06 12.83
N CYS A 64 33.29 11.79 11.79
CA CYS A 64 33.63 13.21 11.63
C CYS A 64 32.49 14.18 11.93
N ARG A 65 31.30 13.68 12.28
CA ARG A 65 30.09 14.47 12.61
C ARG A 65 29.59 15.36 11.48
N TYR A 66 29.99 15.09 10.24
CA TYR A 66 29.39 15.73 9.08
C TYR A 66 27.94 15.27 8.90
N GLU A 67 27.05 16.21 8.66
CA GLU A 67 25.61 15.98 8.47
C GLU A 67 25.19 16.31 7.04
N TRP A 68 24.31 15.50 6.47
CA TRP A 68 23.70 15.76 5.17
C TRP A 68 22.32 15.11 5.04
N THR A 69 21.61 15.43 3.97
CA THR A 69 20.35 14.81 3.56
C THR A 69 20.51 14.24 2.17
N GLU A 70 19.85 13.12 1.89
CA GLU A 70 19.78 12.60 0.52
C GLU A 70 18.86 13.45 -0.35
N ALA A 71 19.14 13.47 -1.66
CA ALA A 71 18.30 14.16 -2.62
C ALA A 71 16.90 13.52 -2.69
N ARG A 72 15.87 14.35 -2.89
CA ARG A 72 14.50 13.86 -3.16
C ARG A 72 14.51 13.01 -4.42
N LEU A 73 13.83 11.87 -4.37
CA LEU A 73 13.82 10.91 -5.46
C LEU A 73 13.25 11.54 -6.74
N ASP A 74 12.12 12.23 -6.61
CA ASP A 74 11.44 12.92 -7.71
C ASP A 74 12.35 13.92 -8.43
N GLU A 75 13.05 14.78 -7.69
CA GLU A 75 13.97 15.77 -8.24
C GLU A 75 15.16 15.09 -8.93
N ALA A 76 15.63 14.00 -8.33
CA ALA A 76 16.83 13.34 -8.78
C ALA A 76 16.60 12.41 -9.99
N MET A 77 15.36 12.02 -10.28
CA MET A 77 14.98 11.19 -11.44
C MET A 77 13.99 11.88 -12.38
N GLY A 78 13.57 13.12 -12.09
CA GLY A 78 12.58 13.85 -12.90
C GLY A 78 11.19 13.22 -12.86
N LEU A 79 10.76 12.65 -11.73
CA LEU A 79 9.49 11.91 -11.65
C LEU A 79 8.28 12.85 -11.60
N SER A 80 8.39 14.07 -11.11
CA SER A 80 7.21 14.97 -11.06
C SER A 80 6.86 15.59 -12.42
N GLU A 81 7.68 15.39 -13.46
CA GLU A 81 7.51 15.98 -14.79
C GLU A 81 7.22 14.89 -15.85
N GLY A 82 6.56 15.30 -16.94
CA GLY A 82 6.36 14.44 -18.11
C GLY A 82 5.30 13.35 -17.98
N ILE A 83 4.44 13.37 -16.94
CA ILE A 83 3.34 12.39 -16.78
C ILE A 83 2.40 12.43 -18.00
N ALA A 84 2.08 13.63 -18.49
CA ALA A 84 1.29 13.86 -19.69
C ALA A 84 1.86 13.22 -20.97
N ASP A 85 3.17 12.95 -21.02
CA ASP A 85 3.86 12.43 -22.20
C ASP A 85 4.13 10.92 -22.12
N LEU A 86 3.79 10.29 -20.99
CA LEU A 86 3.99 8.85 -20.80
C LEU A 86 3.27 8.04 -21.87
N ARG A 87 4.00 7.06 -22.43
CA ARG A 87 3.46 6.04 -23.33
C ARG A 87 4.05 4.67 -22.99
N GLY A 88 3.19 3.65 -22.98
CA GLY A 88 3.60 2.30 -22.61
C GLY A 88 4.05 2.21 -21.16
N ARG A 89 4.91 1.25 -20.84
CA ARG A 89 5.41 1.02 -19.48
C ARG A 89 6.85 1.49 -19.37
N THR A 90 7.13 2.38 -18.43
CA THR A 90 8.48 2.84 -18.09
C THR A 90 8.83 2.26 -16.72
N LEU A 91 9.98 1.61 -16.60
CA LEU A 91 10.45 1.00 -15.37
C LEU A 91 11.74 1.69 -14.92
N SER A 92 11.89 1.94 -13.62
CA SER A 92 13.21 2.21 -13.06
C SER A 92 14.07 0.94 -13.07
N THR A 93 15.40 1.09 -13.03
CA THR A 93 16.32 -0.06 -13.00
C THR A 93 16.09 -0.97 -11.79
N ALA A 94 15.74 -0.39 -10.63
CA ALA A 94 15.36 -1.15 -9.43
C ALA A 94 14.04 -1.94 -9.58
N SER A 95 13.20 -1.55 -10.52
CA SER A 95 11.94 -2.25 -10.83
C SER A 95 12.13 -3.42 -11.80
N ALA A 96 13.30 -3.52 -12.46
CA ALA A 96 13.49 -4.38 -13.63
C ALA A 96 14.30 -5.68 -13.38
N ASP A 97 15.36 -5.72 -12.55
CA ASP A 97 16.09 -6.98 -12.31
C ASP A 97 16.94 -7.04 -11.02
N ILE A 98 17.15 -8.26 -10.50
CA ILE A 98 17.79 -8.55 -9.21
C ILE A 98 19.31 -8.78 -9.39
N THR A 99 20.14 -7.93 -8.76
CA THR A 99 21.58 -8.17 -8.62
C THR A 99 21.95 -8.61 -7.21
N ASP A 100 22.83 -9.61 -7.10
CA ASP A 100 23.33 -10.14 -5.83
C ASP A 100 24.37 -9.16 -5.25
N ASP A 101 23.92 -8.18 -4.46
CA ASP A 101 24.82 -7.32 -3.65
C ASP A 101 25.22 -8.09 -2.37
N GLU A 102 26.50 -8.11 -2.01
CA GLU A 102 26.98 -8.84 -0.83
C GLU A 102 26.69 -8.13 0.50
N THR A 103 26.33 -6.84 0.49
CA THR A 103 26.19 -6.03 1.72
C THR A 103 24.82 -6.11 2.39
N LEU A 104 23.76 -6.04 1.59
CA LEU A 104 22.41 -6.43 2.01
C LEU A 104 22.32 -7.95 1.98
N MET A 105 21.66 -8.58 2.94
CA MET A 105 21.33 -10.00 2.86
C MET A 105 19.87 -10.23 3.20
N THR A 106 19.21 -11.06 2.41
CA THR A 106 17.85 -11.51 2.69
C THR A 106 17.91 -12.84 3.43
N PHE A 107 17.18 -12.92 4.55
CA PHE A 107 17.02 -14.12 5.34
C PHE A 107 15.57 -14.60 5.32
N LYS A 108 15.37 -15.90 5.07
CA LYS A 108 14.07 -16.54 5.26
C LYS A 108 13.86 -16.93 6.71
N CYS A 109 12.81 -16.40 7.32
CA CYS A 109 12.45 -16.70 8.70
C CYS A 109 11.91 -18.13 8.83
N SER A 110 12.55 -18.98 9.62
CA SER A 110 12.09 -20.35 9.91
C SER A 110 10.81 -20.41 10.75
N GLY A 111 10.44 -19.32 11.42
CA GLY A 111 9.25 -19.25 12.26
C GLY A 111 7.97 -18.92 11.47
N CYS A 112 8.03 -17.93 10.58
CA CYS A 112 6.83 -17.45 9.85
C CYS A 112 7.01 -17.41 8.32
N GLY A 113 8.15 -17.82 7.78
CA GLY A 113 8.41 -17.85 6.35
C GLY A 113 8.75 -16.49 5.71
N ALA A 114 8.63 -15.38 6.43
CA ALA A 114 8.91 -14.04 5.91
C ALA A 114 10.36 -13.85 5.47
N GLU A 115 10.58 -12.98 4.51
CA GLU A 115 11.87 -12.75 3.88
C GLU A 115 12.37 -11.35 4.22
N VAL A 116 13.35 -11.29 5.12
CA VAL A 116 13.79 -10.06 5.77
C VAL A 116 15.16 -9.67 5.26
N VAL A 117 15.27 -8.47 4.67
CA VAL A 117 16.49 -7.82 4.23
C VAL A 117 17.14 -7.09 5.40
N VAL A 118 18.43 -7.32 5.59
CA VAL A 118 19.24 -6.72 6.66
C VAL A 118 20.57 -6.24 6.08
N ASP A 119 21.06 -5.09 6.56
CA ASP A 119 22.44 -4.66 6.32
C ASP A 119 23.40 -5.44 7.23
N THR A 120 24.06 -6.45 6.65
CA THR A 120 24.97 -7.33 7.40
C THR A 120 26.33 -6.73 7.68
N ALA A 121 26.68 -5.60 7.06
CA ALA A 121 27.89 -4.87 7.38
C ALA A 121 27.80 -4.18 8.75
N ARG A 122 26.57 -3.95 9.25
CA ARG A 122 26.32 -3.25 10.53
C ARG A 122 25.79 -4.18 11.63
N SER A 123 24.94 -5.14 11.28
CA SER A 123 24.37 -6.08 12.25
C SER A 123 24.74 -7.54 12.00
N LEU A 124 25.33 -8.18 13.03
CA LEU A 124 25.69 -9.60 13.03
C LEU A 124 24.54 -10.52 13.50
N GLN A 125 23.47 -9.96 14.08
CA GLN A 125 22.31 -10.71 14.54
C GLN A 125 21.02 -9.95 14.27
N ALA A 126 20.11 -10.58 13.53
CA ALA A 126 18.81 -10.00 13.21
C ALA A 126 17.66 -10.86 13.74
N ARG A 127 16.52 -10.23 14.01
CA ARG A 127 15.26 -10.89 14.36
C ARG A 127 14.23 -10.56 13.30
N CYS A 128 13.36 -11.52 13.00
CA CYS A 128 12.25 -11.32 12.09
C CYS A 128 11.28 -10.29 12.67
N HIS A 129 10.95 -9.24 11.92
CA HIS A 129 10.03 -8.21 12.38
C HIS A 129 8.56 -8.66 12.47
N TRP A 130 8.18 -9.73 11.75
CA TRP A 130 6.83 -10.29 11.81
C TRP A 130 6.59 -11.17 13.04
N CYS A 131 7.49 -12.11 13.33
CA CYS A 131 7.28 -13.12 14.40
C CYS A 131 8.34 -13.12 15.50
N LYS A 132 9.35 -12.23 15.41
CA LYS A 132 10.43 -12.06 16.41
C LYS A 132 11.37 -13.26 16.55
N HIS A 133 11.28 -14.26 15.68
CA HIS A 133 12.23 -15.36 15.60
C HIS A 133 13.63 -14.84 15.24
N VAL A 134 14.68 -15.40 15.83
CA VAL A 134 16.06 -15.04 15.49
C VAL A 134 16.37 -15.58 14.10
N LEU A 135 16.89 -14.72 13.21
CA LEU A 135 17.25 -15.11 11.86
C LEU A 135 18.60 -15.83 11.89
N SER A 136 18.69 -16.95 11.17
CA SER A 136 19.93 -17.73 11.04
C SER A 136 20.63 -17.41 9.73
N ILE A 137 21.95 -17.25 9.77
CA ILE A 137 22.77 -17.03 8.57
C ILE A 137 22.65 -18.17 7.55
N ASN A 138 22.31 -19.38 8.02
CA ASN A 138 22.09 -20.55 7.19
C ASN A 138 20.83 -20.45 6.30
N ASN A 139 19.93 -19.51 6.59
CA ASN A 139 18.70 -19.30 5.83
C ASN A 139 18.79 -18.09 4.87
N ARG A 140 20.02 -17.71 4.47
CA ARG A 140 20.22 -16.67 3.45
C ARG A 140 19.64 -17.13 2.11
N ILE A 141 18.96 -16.22 1.43
CA ILE A 141 18.48 -16.38 0.06
C ILE A 141 19.02 -15.23 -0.81
N PRO A 142 18.98 -15.33 -2.16
CA PRO A 142 19.36 -14.23 -3.04
C PRO A 142 18.59 -12.97 -2.70
N ASN A 143 19.26 -11.82 -2.76
CA ASN A 143 18.62 -10.55 -2.46
C ASN A 143 17.48 -10.24 -3.43
N GLY A 144 16.52 -9.42 -3.01
CA GLY A 144 15.58 -8.79 -3.95
C GLY A 144 16.26 -7.65 -4.71
N ALA A 145 15.49 -6.94 -5.52
CA ALA A 145 15.98 -5.73 -6.17
C ALA A 145 16.24 -4.62 -5.13
N VAL A 146 17.37 -3.91 -5.27
CA VAL A 146 17.68 -2.73 -4.47
C VAL A 146 16.70 -1.62 -4.89
N PRO A 147 15.93 -1.01 -3.97
CA PRO A 147 14.92 -0.02 -4.30
C PRO A 147 15.54 1.29 -4.81
N ASP A 148 14.79 2.08 -5.58
CA ASP A 148 15.22 3.42 -6.02
C ASP A 148 15.20 4.42 -4.87
N GLY A 149 14.20 4.29 -4.01
CA GLY A 149 13.91 5.26 -2.96
C GLY A 149 13.57 4.67 -1.61
N ILE A 150 13.67 5.51 -0.60
CA ILE A 150 13.26 5.21 0.76
C ILE A 150 12.60 6.45 1.37
N LEU A 151 11.47 6.26 2.05
CA LEU A 151 10.83 7.32 2.83
C LEU A 151 11.34 7.24 4.27
N PRO A 152 12.19 8.17 4.74
CA PRO A 152 12.83 8.00 6.05
C PRO A 152 11.82 8.07 7.21
N PHE A 153 12.04 7.28 8.27
CA PHE A 153 11.27 7.40 9.52
C PHE A 153 11.36 8.83 10.08
N SER A 154 10.23 9.42 10.46
CA SER A 154 10.20 10.65 11.27
C SER A 154 9.58 10.42 12.65
N VAL A 155 8.79 9.36 12.80
CA VAL A 155 8.24 8.90 14.07
C VAL A 155 9.27 8.03 14.77
N THR A 156 9.66 8.41 15.99
CA THR A 156 10.62 7.63 16.79
C THR A 156 9.99 6.36 17.35
N ARG A 157 10.83 5.41 17.79
CA ARG A 157 10.37 4.16 18.40
C ARG A 157 9.50 4.39 19.63
N GLU A 158 9.85 5.35 20.46
CA GLU A 158 9.11 5.71 21.68
C GLU A 158 7.70 6.21 21.35
N GLN A 159 7.58 7.03 20.30
CA GLN A 159 6.29 7.53 19.83
C GLN A 159 5.41 6.42 19.25
N ALA A 160 6.02 5.45 18.57
CA ALA A 160 5.32 4.26 18.09
C ALA A 160 4.86 3.37 19.26
N MET A 161 5.70 3.17 20.27
CA MET A 161 5.35 2.43 21.49
C MET A 161 4.15 3.06 22.20
N GLU A 162 4.14 4.38 22.35
CA GLU A 162 3.01 5.13 22.91
C GLU A 162 1.73 4.91 22.10
N SER A 163 1.82 5.00 20.78
CA SER A 163 0.69 4.84 19.86
C SER A 163 0.08 3.43 19.93
N ILE A 164 0.93 2.39 19.95
CA ILE A 164 0.50 1.00 20.08
C ILE A 164 -0.12 0.75 21.47
N ALA A 165 0.51 1.25 22.53
CA ALA A 165 -0.02 1.12 23.89
C ALA A 165 -1.41 1.77 24.03
N ALA A 166 -1.58 2.99 23.49
CA ALA A 166 -2.86 3.69 23.48
C ALA A 166 -3.92 2.94 22.65
N PHE A 167 -3.53 2.36 21.51
CA PHE A 167 -4.43 1.58 20.67
C PHE A 167 -4.94 0.32 21.38
N VAL A 168 -4.04 -0.42 22.05
CA VAL A 168 -4.38 -1.63 22.80
C VAL A 168 -5.21 -1.31 24.04
N ALA A 169 -4.88 -0.24 24.77
CA ALA A 169 -5.61 0.16 25.98
C ALA A 169 -7.11 0.34 25.73
N LYS A 170 -7.50 0.95 24.61
CA LYS A 170 -8.91 1.14 24.20
C LYS A 170 -9.66 -0.18 23.93
N ARG A 171 -8.94 -1.28 23.71
CA ARG A 171 -9.49 -2.59 23.31
C ARG A 171 -9.27 -3.68 24.37
N LYS A 172 -8.68 -3.32 25.51
CA LYS A 172 -8.29 -4.24 26.58
C LYS A 172 -9.46 -5.04 27.18
N SER A 173 -10.66 -4.46 27.23
CA SER A 173 -11.84 -5.07 27.86
C SER A 173 -12.18 -6.46 27.33
N PHE A 174 -11.93 -6.73 26.06
CA PHE A 174 -12.19 -8.04 25.43
C PHE A 174 -10.94 -8.69 24.85
N ALA A 175 -9.73 -8.21 25.19
CA ALA A 175 -8.50 -8.79 24.69
C ALA A 175 -8.29 -10.24 25.19
N HIS A 176 -7.61 -11.06 24.38
CA HIS A 176 -7.23 -12.42 24.75
C HIS A 176 -6.27 -12.38 25.96
N PRO A 177 -6.44 -13.23 26.99
CA PRO A 177 -5.64 -13.15 28.22
C PRO A 177 -4.14 -13.34 28.00
N GLU A 178 -3.75 -14.20 27.06
CA GLU A 178 -2.35 -14.42 26.73
C GLU A 178 -1.72 -13.20 26.08
N PHE A 179 -2.45 -12.55 25.16
CA PHE A 179 -2.03 -11.29 24.57
C PHE A 179 -1.84 -10.23 25.66
N GLU A 180 -2.80 -10.06 26.56
CA GLU A 180 -2.69 -9.07 27.66
C GLU A 180 -1.48 -9.33 28.56
N LYS A 181 -1.18 -10.61 28.86
CA LYS A 181 -0.06 -11.00 29.71
C LYS A 181 1.31 -10.77 29.05
N THR A 182 1.40 -11.05 27.76
CA THR A 182 2.67 -11.04 26.99
C THR A 182 2.91 -9.75 26.22
N PHE A 183 1.90 -8.88 26.10
CA PHE A 183 2.01 -7.61 25.40
C PHE A 183 3.09 -6.73 26.04
N ARG A 184 4.07 -6.35 25.22
CA ARG A 184 5.22 -5.51 25.59
C ARG A 184 5.47 -4.53 24.44
N PRO A 185 5.02 -3.27 24.53
CA PRO A 185 5.19 -2.27 23.46
C PRO A 185 6.64 -2.14 22.98
N GLU A 186 7.60 -2.39 23.87
CA GLU A 186 9.04 -2.36 23.60
C GLU A 186 9.45 -3.35 22.49
N ASN A 187 8.66 -4.38 22.22
CA ASN A 187 8.96 -5.32 21.13
C ASN A 187 8.47 -4.83 19.77
N VAL A 188 8.13 -3.54 19.62
CA VAL A 188 7.90 -2.92 18.31
C VAL A 188 9.22 -2.84 17.54
N MET A 189 9.16 -3.12 16.24
CA MET A 189 10.30 -3.11 15.33
C MET A 189 10.01 -2.15 14.19
N GLY A 190 11.02 -1.37 13.78
CA GLY A 190 10.91 -0.52 12.60
C GLY A 190 11.22 -1.34 11.35
N VAL A 191 10.32 -1.28 10.40
CA VAL A 191 10.31 -2.09 9.18
C VAL A 191 10.10 -1.19 7.99
N TYR A 192 10.91 -1.35 6.96
CA TYR A 192 10.64 -0.84 5.64
C TYR A 192 9.88 -1.90 4.84
N ILE A 193 8.71 -1.54 4.32
CA ILE A 193 7.90 -2.41 3.48
C ILE A 193 8.08 -1.98 2.02
N PRO A 194 8.27 -2.91 1.07
CA PRO A 194 8.45 -2.59 -0.34
C PRO A 194 7.12 -2.20 -0.99
N TYR A 195 7.12 -1.04 -1.61
CA TYR A 195 6.05 -0.52 -2.45
C TYR A 195 6.61 -0.13 -3.82
N MET A 196 5.72 0.06 -4.77
CA MET A 196 6.02 0.85 -5.96
C MET A 196 5.17 2.11 -5.95
N THR A 197 5.74 3.24 -6.36
CA THR A 197 4.97 4.41 -6.79
C THR A 197 4.73 4.31 -8.30
N VAL A 198 3.50 4.61 -8.71
CA VAL A 198 3.06 4.47 -10.10
C VAL A 198 2.44 5.78 -10.56
N ASP A 199 3.11 6.41 -11.51
CA ASP A 199 2.54 7.51 -12.26
C ASP A 199 1.75 6.95 -13.44
N GLY A 200 0.63 7.57 -13.77
CA GLY A 200 -0.27 7.09 -14.81
C GLY A 200 -0.88 8.21 -15.62
N LYS A 201 -0.74 8.13 -16.94
CA LYS A 201 -1.60 8.85 -17.88
C LYS A 201 -2.77 7.96 -18.26
N VAL A 202 -3.96 8.30 -17.78
CA VAL A 202 -5.14 7.45 -17.94
C VAL A 202 -6.33 8.23 -18.47
N THR A 203 -7.13 7.58 -19.30
CA THR A 203 -8.46 8.03 -19.71
C THR A 203 -9.49 7.12 -19.06
N ALA A 204 -10.39 7.68 -18.26
CA ALA A 204 -11.44 6.93 -17.58
C ALA A 204 -12.81 7.31 -18.14
N ARG A 205 -13.63 6.30 -18.44
CA ARG A 205 -15.02 6.46 -18.85
C ARG A 205 -15.93 5.82 -17.81
N LEU A 206 -16.87 6.61 -17.29
CA LEU A 206 -17.85 6.22 -16.28
C LEU A 206 -19.26 6.46 -16.84
N ASP A 207 -20.01 5.40 -17.06
CA ASP A 207 -21.41 5.45 -17.50
C ASP A 207 -22.32 4.87 -16.41
N GLY A 208 -23.44 5.53 -16.14
CA GLY A 208 -24.36 5.11 -15.09
C GLY A 208 -25.65 5.90 -15.02
N THR A 209 -26.35 5.75 -13.89
CA THR A 209 -27.64 6.41 -13.64
C THR A 209 -27.54 7.34 -12.44
N GLY A 210 -27.88 8.61 -12.64
CA GLY A 210 -28.01 9.62 -11.61
C GLY A 210 -29.47 9.87 -11.22
N GLU A 211 -29.72 10.02 -9.93
CA GLU A 211 -31.07 10.22 -9.38
C GLU A 211 -31.21 11.62 -8.75
N ILE A 212 -32.31 12.31 -9.06
CA ILE A 212 -32.71 13.56 -8.40
C ILE A 212 -34.05 13.35 -7.69
N GLY A 213 -34.10 13.60 -6.38
CA GLY A 213 -35.30 13.57 -5.58
C GLY A 213 -36.28 14.70 -5.94
N ARG A 214 -37.53 14.36 -6.22
CA ARG A 214 -38.62 15.34 -6.40
C ARG A 214 -39.52 15.49 -5.19
N GLY A 215 -39.53 14.50 -4.30
CA GLY A 215 -40.30 14.54 -3.05
C GLY A 215 -40.61 13.15 -2.51
N ARG A 216 -41.21 13.11 -1.32
CA ARG A 216 -41.74 11.89 -0.70
C ARG A 216 -43.24 12.05 -0.41
N VAL A 217 -44.01 11.00 -0.64
CA VAL A 217 -45.44 10.94 -0.33
C VAL A 217 -45.66 9.84 0.71
N LYS A 218 -46.36 10.14 1.80
CA LYS A 218 -46.71 9.13 2.81
C LYS A 218 -47.89 8.31 2.29
N VAL A 219 -47.72 6.98 2.18
CA VAL A 219 -48.73 6.05 1.64
C VAL A 219 -49.09 5.04 2.74
N GLY A 220 -49.88 5.46 3.72
CA GLY A 220 -50.24 4.64 4.89
C GLY A 220 -49.49 5.02 6.16
N GLU A 221 -49.67 4.26 7.25
CA GLU A 221 -49.19 4.66 8.58
C GLU A 221 -47.65 4.77 8.67
N ASN A 222 -46.93 3.83 8.02
CA ASN A 222 -45.47 3.71 8.09
C ASN A 222 -44.75 3.59 6.72
N ASN A 223 -45.45 3.78 5.60
CA ASN A 223 -44.85 3.65 4.27
C ASN A 223 -44.71 5.01 3.57
N TYR A 224 -43.63 5.17 2.82
CA TYR A 224 -43.35 6.36 2.01
C TYR A 224 -43.00 5.94 0.58
N GLU A 225 -43.63 6.57 -0.40
CA GLU A 225 -43.20 6.53 -1.80
C GLU A 225 -42.28 7.71 -2.11
N TYR A 226 -41.21 7.44 -2.85
CA TYR A 226 -40.25 8.46 -3.28
C TYR A 226 -40.42 8.71 -4.78
N LYS A 227 -40.61 9.97 -5.16
CA LYS A 227 -40.60 10.39 -6.56
C LYS A 227 -39.19 10.80 -6.95
N VAL A 228 -38.65 10.16 -7.97
CA VAL A 228 -37.27 10.31 -8.40
C VAL A 228 -37.21 10.46 -9.91
N ASP A 229 -36.46 11.45 -10.39
CA ASP A 229 -36.10 11.57 -11.80
C ASP A 229 -34.78 10.82 -12.02
N ARG A 230 -34.73 9.98 -13.06
CA ARG A 230 -33.54 9.22 -13.46
C ARG A 230 -32.94 9.81 -14.71
N TYR A 231 -31.62 9.96 -14.69
CA TYR A 231 -30.84 10.47 -15.82
C TYR A 231 -29.73 9.48 -16.16
N ALA A 232 -29.52 9.22 -17.44
CA ALA A 232 -28.27 8.63 -17.89
C ALA A 232 -27.14 9.65 -17.67
N VAL A 233 -26.05 9.22 -17.05
CA VAL A 233 -24.90 10.05 -16.72
C VAL A 233 -23.66 9.38 -17.30
N ALA A 234 -22.94 10.11 -18.13
CA ALA A 234 -21.64 9.71 -18.65
C ALA A 234 -20.58 10.75 -18.26
N ARG A 235 -19.40 10.29 -17.86
CA ARG A 235 -18.21 11.12 -17.63
C ARG A 235 -17.02 10.46 -18.29
N GLU A 236 -16.28 11.26 -19.04
CA GLU A 236 -14.99 10.88 -19.60
C GLU A 236 -13.95 11.85 -19.02
N LEU A 237 -12.86 11.31 -18.47
CA LEU A 237 -11.83 12.07 -17.80
C LEU A 237 -10.47 11.65 -18.32
N ASP A 238 -9.67 12.63 -18.75
CA ASP A 238 -8.24 12.45 -18.94
C ASP A 238 -7.53 12.89 -17.66
N LEU A 239 -6.74 12.00 -17.08
CA LEU A 239 -6.11 12.16 -15.78
C LEU A 239 -4.61 11.90 -15.88
N GLU A 240 -3.85 12.80 -15.26
CA GLU A 240 -2.46 12.60 -14.88
C GLU A 240 -2.45 12.24 -13.40
N ILE A 241 -2.15 10.99 -13.10
CA ILE A 241 -2.12 10.46 -11.75
C ILE A 241 -0.64 10.36 -11.34
N ASP A 242 -0.34 10.92 -10.18
CA ASP A 242 1.00 11.06 -9.63
C ASP A 242 1.11 10.25 -8.34
N ASP A 243 2.10 9.34 -8.27
CA ASP A 243 2.43 8.48 -7.13
C ASP A 243 1.29 7.63 -6.54
N VAL A 244 0.64 6.79 -7.33
CA VAL A 244 -0.17 5.69 -6.76
C VAL A 244 0.76 4.69 -6.08
N ILE A 245 0.53 4.39 -4.80
CA ILE A 245 1.31 3.37 -4.09
C ILE A 245 0.66 1.99 -4.19
N VAL A 246 1.48 0.98 -4.46
CA VAL A 246 1.08 -0.44 -4.46
C VAL A 246 2.08 -1.23 -3.64
N GLU A 247 1.60 -2.04 -2.70
CA GLU A 247 2.45 -2.94 -1.89
C GLU A 247 2.99 -4.06 -2.79
N THR A 248 4.30 -4.34 -2.70
CA THR A 248 5.00 -5.28 -3.59
C THR A 248 5.66 -6.43 -2.85
N SER A 249 5.13 -6.76 -1.68
CA SER A 249 5.41 -8.02 -1.00
C SER A 249 4.19 -8.94 -1.14
N ALA A 250 4.34 -10.04 -1.88
CA ALA A 250 3.31 -10.99 -2.27
C ALA A 250 2.51 -11.49 -1.07
N SER A 251 3.24 -11.98 -0.07
CA SER A 251 2.61 -12.49 1.15
C SER A 251 1.88 -11.40 1.93
N LYS A 252 2.33 -10.14 1.88
CA LYS A 252 1.81 -9.04 2.71
C LYS A 252 0.67 -8.27 2.03
N ALA A 253 0.69 -8.18 0.70
CA ALA A 253 -0.43 -7.63 -0.04
C ALA A 253 -1.66 -8.56 -0.03
N ASP A 254 -1.50 -9.84 0.29
CA ASP A 254 -2.62 -10.78 0.42
C ASP A 254 -3.50 -10.46 1.65
N ILE A 255 -4.58 -9.72 1.39
CA ILE A 255 -5.60 -9.36 2.40
C ILE A 255 -6.49 -10.54 2.81
N HIS A 256 -6.42 -11.67 2.11
CA HIS A 256 -7.21 -12.87 2.37
C HIS A 256 -6.44 -13.92 3.17
N ALA A 257 -5.20 -13.62 3.58
CA ALA A 257 -4.40 -14.49 4.42
C ALA A 257 -5.16 -14.93 5.68
N THR A 258 -5.24 -16.24 5.91
CA THR A 258 -5.92 -16.82 7.07
C THR A 258 -4.99 -17.02 8.27
N GLU A 259 -3.67 -17.07 8.01
CA GLU A 259 -2.63 -17.33 9.02
C GLU A 259 -2.08 -16.03 9.63
N SER A 260 -2.47 -14.86 9.10
CA SER A 260 -2.00 -13.57 9.60
C SER A 260 -2.93 -12.42 9.23
N THR A 261 -2.73 -11.27 9.87
CA THR A 261 -3.60 -10.07 9.70
C THR A 261 -2.93 -9.01 8.82
N ASN A 262 -2.45 -9.41 7.65
CA ASN A 262 -1.66 -8.55 6.75
C ASN A 262 -2.43 -7.33 6.26
N ASN A 263 -3.76 -7.41 6.16
CA ASN A 263 -4.65 -6.31 5.77
C ASN A 263 -4.47 -5.02 6.62
N ILE A 264 -3.82 -5.10 7.77
CA ILE A 264 -3.50 -3.97 8.64
C ILE A 264 -2.44 -3.05 8.06
N ILE A 265 -1.50 -3.58 7.25
CA ILE A 265 -0.35 -2.83 6.72
C ILE A 265 -0.83 -1.72 5.79
N ASN A 266 -1.73 -2.02 4.86
CA ASN A 266 -2.31 -1.00 3.98
C ASN A 266 -3.41 -0.15 4.65
N SER A 267 -3.80 -0.47 5.89
CA SER A 267 -4.79 0.32 6.65
C SER A 267 -4.20 1.57 7.32
N ILE A 268 -2.86 1.70 7.37
CA ILE A 268 -2.17 2.86 7.95
C ILE A 268 -1.79 3.92 6.92
N LEU A 269 -2.23 3.75 5.66
CA LEU A 269 -2.11 4.73 4.58
C LEU A 269 -2.95 6.00 4.86
N PRO A 270 -2.61 7.15 4.27
CA PRO A 270 -1.54 7.39 3.28
C PRO A 270 -0.16 7.69 3.87
N PHE A 271 0.88 7.52 3.05
CA PHE A 271 2.24 8.04 3.30
C PHE A 271 2.49 9.33 2.52
N ASP A 272 3.40 10.17 3.01
CA ASP A 272 3.85 11.39 2.32
C ASP A 272 4.96 11.07 1.31
N VAL A 273 4.60 10.32 0.26
CA VAL A 273 5.51 9.77 -0.75
C VAL A 273 6.35 10.83 -1.48
N LYS A 274 5.87 12.07 -1.56
CA LYS A 274 6.67 13.18 -2.07
C LYS A 274 7.98 13.40 -1.30
N ASN A 275 8.07 12.98 -0.04
CA ASN A 275 9.30 13.11 0.75
C ASN A 275 10.24 11.89 0.66
N ILE A 276 10.01 11.00 -0.31
CA ILE A 276 10.93 9.91 -0.62
C ILE A 276 12.26 10.50 -1.09
N VAL A 277 13.34 10.00 -0.51
CA VAL A 277 14.70 10.32 -0.93
C VAL A 277 15.31 9.13 -1.65
N ARG A 278 16.41 9.35 -2.37
CA ARG A 278 17.17 8.25 -2.96
C ARG A 278 17.55 7.21 -1.92
N PHE A 279 17.49 5.94 -2.32
CA PHE A 279 17.86 4.85 -1.45
C PHE A 279 19.31 4.98 -0.99
N ASN A 280 19.49 4.84 0.32
CA ASN A 280 20.79 4.81 0.98
C ASN A 280 20.68 3.80 2.12
N ALA A 281 21.50 2.75 2.10
CA ALA A 281 21.45 1.67 3.10
C ALA A 281 21.66 2.15 4.54
N SER A 282 22.27 3.34 4.74
CA SER A 282 22.41 3.95 6.06
C SER A 282 21.07 4.29 6.74
N PHE A 283 19.98 4.37 5.98
CA PHE A 283 18.63 4.51 6.52
C PHE A 283 18.06 3.22 7.12
N LEU A 284 18.64 2.04 6.82
CA LEU A 284 18.31 0.80 7.52
C LEU A 284 19.04 0.78 8.87
N GLY A 285 20.36 1.00 8.83
CA GLY A 285 21.21 0.98 10.02
C GLY A 285 21.05 -0.31 10.84
N ASP A 286 21.24 -0.20 12.15
CA ASP A 286 21.05 -1.34 13.07
C ASP A 286 19.62 -1.46 13.60
N GLU A 287 18.84 -0.38 13.51
CA GLU A 287 17.51 -0.30 14.13
C GLU A 287 16.41 -0.85 13.22
N TYR A 288 16.55 -0.70 11.91
CA TYR A 288 15.50 -1.01 10.96
C TYR A 288 15.86 -2.20 10.07
N THR A 289 14.84 -2.96 9.71
CA THR A 289 14.92 -4.05 8.73
C THR A 289 14.01 -3.74 7.57
N SER A 290 14.15 -4.44 6.45
CA SER A 290 13.21 -4.32 5.32
C SER A 290 12.60 -5.67 4.99
N GLU A 291 11.36 -5.71 4.52
CA GLU A 291 10.84 -6.89 3.84
C GLU A 291 11.40 -6.92 2.40
N ARG A 292 11.60 -8.11 1.84
CA ARG A 292 12.03 -8.29 0.44
C ARG A 292 10.87 -8.00 -0.52
N ARG A 293 11.16 -7.29 -1.61
CA ARG A 293 10.26 -7.22 -2.78
C ARG A 293 10.29 -8.55 -3.53
N ASP A 294 9.13 -9.15 -3.74
CA ASP A 294 8.96 -10.42 -4.47
C ASP A 294 7.80 -10.38 -5.49
N MET A 295 7.15 -9.22 -5.68
CA MET A 295 6.19 -9.00 -6.77
C MET A 295 6.79 -8.17 -7.89
N ASP A 296 6.69 -8.67 -9.12
CA ASP A 296 6.96 -7.91 -10.33
C ASP A 296 5.79 -7.01 -10.72
N VAL A 297 6.04 -6.08 -11.65
CA VAL A 297 5.04 -5.10 -12.08
C VAL A 297 3.79 -5.75 -12.66
N ASP A 298 3.92 -6.88 -13.37
CA ASP A 298 2.79 -7.65 -13.91
C ASP A 298 1.87 -8.23 -12.84
N HIS A 299 2.33 -8.36 -11.60
CA HIS A 299 1.50 -8.80 -10.48
C HIS A 299 0.91 -7.61 -9.69
N ALA A 300 1.46 -6.41 -9.88
CA ALA A 300 1.07 -5.19 -9.16
C ALA A 300 0.15 -4.27 -10.00
N ASP A 301 0.07 -4.47 -11.32
CA ASP A 301 -0.69 -3.62 -12.23
C ASP A 301 -2.21 -3.66 -11.99
N ASP A 302 -2.79 -4.81 -11.69
CA ASP A 302 -4.20 -4.94 -11.31
C ASP A 302 -4.56 -4.04 -10.10
N ALA A 303 -3.70 -4.04 -9.08
CA ALA A 303 -3.88 -3.20 -7.90
C ALA A 303 -3.72 -1.71 -8.24
N ALA A 304 -2.71 -1.35 -9.04
CA ALA A 304 -2.52 0.01 -9.52
C ALA A 304 -3.74 0.49 -10.32
N TYR A 305 -4.28 -0.33 -11.23
CA TYR A 305 -5.43 0.00 -12.06
C TYR A 305 -6.69 0.19 -11.21
N ALA A 306 -6.91 -0.67 -10.19
CA ALA A 306 -8.01 -0.50 -9.26
C ALA A 306 -7.92 0.81 -8.47
N HIS A 307 -6.71 1.21 -8.05
CA HIS A 307 -6.47 2.49 -7.39
C HIS A 307 -6.68 3.68 -8.34
N MET A 308 -6.14 3.63 -9.57
CA MET A 308 -6.33 4.67 -10.58
C MET A 308 -7.82 4.86 -10.94
N LEU A 309 -8.57 3.77 -11.09
CA LEU A 309 -10.02 3.85 -11.32
C LEU A 309 -10.75 4.45 -10.12
N THR A 310 -10.30 4.18 -8.89
CA THR A 310 -10.85 4.80 -7.68
C THR A 310 -10.58 6.30 -7.65
N ILE A 311 -9.39 6.74 -8.05
CA ILE A 311 -9.03 8.16 -8.21
C ILE A 311 -9.91 8.81 -9.29
N ALA A 312 -10.16 8.12 -10.41
CA ALA A 312 -11.04 8.61 -11.46
C ALA A 312 -12.49 8.81 -10.98
N ARG A 313 -13.05 7.84 -10.23
CA ARG A 313 -14.37 7.98 -9.60
C ARG A 313 -14.42 9.17 -8.63
N GLY A 314 -13.37 9.32 -7.81
CA GLY A 314 -13.24 10.45 -6.88
C GLY A 314 -13.18 11.79 -7.60
N SER A 315 -12.44 11.87 -8.71
CA SER A 315 -12.31 13.07 -9.56
C SER A 315 -13.64 13.45 -10.23
N ALA A 316 -14.46 12.46 -10.60
CA ALA A 316 -15.78 12.69 -11.16
C ALA A 316 -16.80 13.20 -10.12
N ALA A 317 -16.57 13.01 -8.81
CA ALA A 317 -17.55 13.26 -7.75
C ALA A 317 -18.10 14.70 -7.74
N ALA A 318 -17.22 15.70 -7.92
CA ALA A 318 -17.63 17.10 -7.97
C ALA A 318 -18.56 17.40 -9.16
N SER A 319 -18.38 16.71 -10.29
CA SER A 319 -19.18 16.91 -11.51
C SER A 319 -20.60 16.31 -11.44
N VAL A 320 -20.87 15.49 -10.42
CA VAL A 320 -22.16 14.80 -10.23
C VAL A 320 -22.91 15.26 -8.97
N GLY A 321 -22.44 16.32 -8.30
CA GLY A 321 -23.06 16.83 -7.07
C GLY A 321 -24.53 17.25 -7.19
N ARG A 322 -25.06 17.42 -8.42
CA ARG A 322 -26.48 17.73 -8.67
C ARG A 322 -27.43 16.54 -8.45
N TYR A 323 -26.92 15.31 -8.38
CA TYR A 323 -27.71 14.10 -8.16
C TYR A 323 -27.75 13.80 -6.66
N ASP A 324 -28.75 14.36 -5.97
CA ASP A 324 -28.86 14.37 -4.50
C ASP A 324 -29.09 12.97 -3.88
N ARG A 325 -29.56 12.01 -4.68
CA ARG A 325 -29.66 10.59 -4.30
C ARG A 325 -28.46 9.76 -4.74
N GLY A 326 -27.45 10.42 -5.33
CA GLY A 326 -26.21 9.82 -5.80
C GLY A 326 -26.26 9.38 -7.27
N VAL A 327 -25.11 8.93 -7.74
CA VAL A 327 -24.93 8.30 -9.05
C VAL A 327 -24.46 6.88 -8.82
N ARG A 328 -25.12 5.93 -9.48
CA ARG A 328 -24.68 4.53 -9.56
C ARG A 328 -23.98 4.33 -10.90
N TRP A 329 -22.67 4.13 -10.86
CA TRP A 329 -21.90 3.71 -12.03
C TRP A 329 -22.25 2.27 -12.38
N GLU A 330 -22.50 2.01 -13.66
CA GLU A 330 -22.92 0.70 -14.18
C GLU A 330 -21.85 0.12 -15.10
N GLN A 331 -21.13 0.97 -15.83
CA GLN A 331 -19.98 0.61 -16.64
C GLN A 331 -18.84 1.57 -16.35
N GLU A 332 -17.65 0.99 -16.19
CA GLU A 332 -16.45 1.72 -15.85
C GLU A 332 -15.31 1.15 -16.68
N GLN A 333 -14.65 2.00 -17.45
CA GLN A 333 -13.54 1.63 -18.30
C GLN A 333 -12.36 2.53 -17.98
N LEU A 334 -11.17 1.94 -17.87
CA LEU A 334 -9.92 2.65 -17.72
C LEU A 334 -9.02 2.28 -18.90
N SER A 335 -8.56 3.27 -19.64
CA SER A 335 -7.54 3.13 -20.67
C SER A 335 -6.25 3.77 -20.17
N VAL A 336 -5.19 2.97 -20.08
CA VAL A 336 -3.90 3.41 -19.60
C VAL A 336 -3.00 3.70 -20.81
N THR A 337 -2.69 4.97 -21.04
CA THR A 337 -1.83 5.38 -22.16
C THR A 337 -0.36 5.15 -21.84
N GLY A 338 0.05 5.44 -20.60
CA GLY A 338 1.40 5.19 -20.14
C GLY A 338 1.51 5.18 -18.63
N THR A 339 2.49 4.43 -18.13
CA THR A 339 2.82 4.33 -16.70
C THR A 339 4.31 4.41 -16.46
N ARG A 340 4.69 4.93 -15.29
CA ARG A 340 6.08 4.92 -14.80
C ARG A 340 6.11 4.32 -13.40
N TRP A 341 6.94 3.31 -13.21
CA TRP A 341 7.02 2.52 -11.98
C TRP A 341 8.35 2.74 -11.29
N THR A 342 8.29 3.07 -10.00
CA THR A 342 9.46 3.35 -9.17
C THR A 342 9.40 2.50 -7.90
N SER A 343 10.47 1.77 -7.58
CA SER A 343 10.52 0.90 -6.40
C SER A 343 10.96 1.69 -5.17
N VAL A 344 10.17 1.63 -4.09
CA VAL A 344 10.41 2.42 -2.88
C VAL A 344 10.17 1.64 -1.60
N LEU A 345 10.81 2.06 -0.53
CA LEU A 345 10.63 1.52 0.83
C LEU A 345 9.86 2.49 1.72
N LEU A 346 8.76 2.03 2.32
CA LEU A 346 7.92 2.84 3.21
C LEU A 346 8.05 2.42 4.68
N PRO A 347 8.12 3.38 5.64
CA PRO A 347 8.47 3.11 7.02
C PRO A 347 7.24 2.74 7.87
N VAL A 348 7.27 1.55 8.45
CA VAL A 348 6.21 0.99 9.30
C VAL A 348 6.81 0.54 10.63
N TRP A 349 6.21 0.98 11.73
CA TRP A 349 6.47 0.36 13.03
C TRP A 349 5.53 -0.81 13.22
N LEU A 350 6.08 -2.00 13.42
CA LEU A 350 5.33 -3.23 13.45
C LEU A 350 5.49 -3.96 14.78
N TYR A 351 4.39 -4.48 15.30
CA TYR A 351 4.38 -5.42 16.41
C TYR A 351 3.58 -6.67 16.03
N GLY A 352 4.21 -7.84 16.08
CA GLY A 352 3.55 -9.12 15.91
C GLY A 352 3.27 -9.86 17.23
N PHE A 353 2.13 -10.56 17.27
CA PHE A 353 1.75 -11.53 18.30
C PHE A 353 1.18 -12.79 17.64
N GLU A 354 1.79 -13.94 17.92
CA GLU A 354 1.30 -15.23 17.45
C GLU A 354 0.27 -15.81 18.44
N GLU A 355 -0.98 -15.95 18.02
CA GLU A 355 -2.01 -16.66 18.77
C GLU A 355 -2.01 -18.12 18.36
N ARG A 356 -1.76 -19.04 19.29
CA ARG A 356 -1.82 -20.49 19.03
C ARG A 356 -3.21 -21.03 19.34
N GLY A 357 -3.93 -21.43 18.28
CA GLY A 357 -5.26 -22.01 18.38
C GLY A 357 -5.29 -23.53 18.15
N ARG A 358 -6.49 -24.11 18.25
CA ARG A 358 -6.73 -25.53 17.91
C ARG A 358 -6.59 -25.84 16.41
N HIS A 359 -6.72 -24.83 15.55
CA HIS A 359 -6.76 -24.97 14.09
C HIS A 359 -5.53 -24.38 13.40
N GLY A 360 -4.47 -24.10 14.14
CA GLY A 360 -3.26 -23.43 13.64
C GLY A 360 -2.90 -22.21 14.48
N SER A 361 -1.79 -21.57 14.12
CA SER A 361 -1.39 -20.27 14.66
C SER A 361 -1.86 -19.15 13.73
N VAL A 362 -2.30 -18.03 14.31
CA VAL A 362 -2.62 -16.80 13.58
C VAL A 362 -1.76 -15.68 14.11
N THR A 363 -1.10 -14.95 13.22
CA THR A 363 -0.28 -13.80 13.62
C THR A 363 -1.06 -12.50 13.55
N HIS A 364 -1.26 -11.89 14.72
CA HIS A 364 -1.90 -10.60 14.91
C HIS A 364 -0.85 -9.49 14.82
N TYR A 365 -1.09 -8.52 13.94
CA TYR A 365 -0.22 -7.35 13.78
C TYR A 365 -0.84 -6.10 14.38
N LEU A 366 0.02 -5.22 14.87
CA LEU A 366 -0.25 -3.82 15.14
C LEU A 366 0.77 -3.02 14.33
N ALA A 367 0.29 -2.05 13.55
CA ALA A 367 1.10 -1.22 12.69
C ALA A 367 0.91 0.26 13.04
N VAL A 368 1.99 1.02 13.03
CA VAL A 368 1.98 2.48 13.12
C VAL A 368 2.72 3.03 11.92
N ASN A 369 2.10 3.98 11.22
CA ASN A 369 2.72 4.72 10.13
C ASN A 369 3.94 5.50 10.66
N GLY A 370 5.12 5.22 10.12
CA GLY A 370 6.40 5.82 10.52
C GLY A 370 6.54 7.33 10.21
N ARG A 371 5.50 7.94 9.62
CA ARG A 371 5.41 9.35 9.25
C ARG A 371 4.29 10.08 9.98
N SER A 372 3.08 9.52 9.96
CA SER A 372 1.86 10.18 10.46
C SER A 372 1.40 9.73 11.85
N ARG A 373 1.97 8.66 12.41
CA ARG A 373 1.50 7.95 13.61
C ARG A 373 0.11 7.32 13.50
N ALA A 374 -0.49 7.29 12.31
CA ALA A 374 -1.73 6.55 12.07
C ALA A 374 -1.53 5.09 12.51
N THR A 375 -2.41 4.59 13.39
CA THR A 375 -2.23 3.30 14.06
C THR A 375 -3.42 2.40 13.79
N MET A 376 -3.15 1.19 13.34
CA MET A 376 -4.15 0.14 13.14
C MET A 376 -3.63 -1.20 13.65
N GLY A 377 -4.52 -2.12 13.99
CA GLY A 377 -4.08 -3.40 14.54
C GLY A 377 -5.20 -4.38 14.82
N SER A 378 -4.84 -5.66 14.88
CA SER A 378 -5.69 -6.75 15.34
C SER A 378 -5.31 -7.10 16.77
N VAL A 379 -6.25 -6.85 17.69
CA VAL A 379 -6.13 -7.31 19.08
C VAL A 379 -6.99 -8.56 19.20
N PRO A 380 -6.40 -9.74 19.48
CA PRO A 380 -7.15 -10.98 19.55
C PRO A 380 -8.21 -10.90 20.65
N ILE A 381 -9.39 -11.44 20.40
CA ILE A 381 -10.55 -11.31 21.29
C ILE A 381 -10.76 -12.55 22.17
N ASN A 382 -11.07 -12.32 23.43
CA ASN A 382 -11.51 -13.37 24.34
C ASN A 382 -12.97 -13.76 24.03
N THR A 383 -13.14 -14.70 23.11
CA THR A 383 -14.47 -15.20 22.66
C THR A 383 -15.30 -15.79 23.80
N SER A 384 -14.69 -16.37 24.84
CA SER A 384 -15.39 -16.90 26.01
C SER A 384 -15.99 -15.78 26.87
N LYS A 385 -15.24 -14.70 27.08
CA LYS A 385 -15.71 -13.51 27.80
C LYS A 385 -16.80 -12.80 26.99
N ALA A 386 -16.58 -12.62 25.69
CA ALA A 386 -17.55 -11.99 24.79
C ALA A 386 -18.89 -12.74 24.79
N ARG A 387 -18.88 -14.08 24.64
CA ARG A 387 -20.11 -14.90 24.70
C ARG A 387 -20.82 -14.78 26.04
N ARG A 388 -20.10 -14.86 27.17
CA ARG A 388 -20.72 -14.73 28.50
C ARG A 388 -21.40 -13.37 28.70
N VAL A 389 -20.75 -12.29 28.27
CA VAL A 389 -21.32 -10.94 28.34
C VAL A 389 -22.55 -10.85 27.42
N ALA A 390 -22.47 -11.34 26.18
CA ALA A 390 -23.58 -11.33 25.24
C ALA A 390 -24.81 -12.10 25.77
N PHE A 391 -24.60 -13.32 26.30
CA PHE A 391 -25.67 -14.10 26.92
C PHE A 391 -26.25 -13.42 28.16
N GLY A 392 -25.40 -12.81 29.00
CA GLY A 392 -25.85 -12.08 30.18
C GLY A 392 -26.73 -10.87 29.81
N VAL A 393 -26.33 -10.09 28.80
CA VAL A 393 -27.12 -8.95 28.29
C VAL A 393 -28.43 -9.43 27.67
N ALA A 394 -28.39 -10.49 26.86
CA ALA A 394 -29.60 -11.06 26.25
C ALA A 394 -30.59 -11.54 27.32
N ALA A 395 -30.11 -12.28 28.33
CA ALA A 395 -30.95 -12.75 29.43
C ALA A 395 -31.57 -11.58 30.22
N ALA A 396 -30.79 -10.54 30.53
CA ALA A 396 -31.30 -9.36 31.22
C ALA A 396 -32.37 -8.62 30.39
N ALA A 397 -32.14 -8.46 29.09
CA ALA A 397 -33.12 -7.86 28.18
C ALA A 397 -34.41 -8.71 28.09
N SER A 398 -34.29 -10.04 28.03
CA SER A 398 -35.44 -10.95 28.04
C SER A 398 -36.25 -10.86 29.33
N VAL A 399 -35.60 -10.78 30.50
CA VAL A 399 -36.28 -10.62 31.80
C VAL A 399 -37.12 -9.35 31.87
N VAL A 400 -36.71 -8.26 31.20
CA VAL A 400 -37.47 -7.00 31.16
C VAL A 400 -38.56 -7.01 30.08
N THR A 401 -38.23 -7.50 28.87
CA THR A 401 -39.13 -7.42 27.71
C THR A 401 -40.28 -8.42 27.75
N TRP A 402 -40.07 -9.63 28.29
CA TRP A 402 -41.12 -10.65 28.37
C TRP A 402 -42.30 -10.24 29.26
N PRO A 403 -42.11 -9.73 30.50
CA PRO A 403 -43.22 -9.25 31.32
C PRO A 403 -43.99 -8.10 30.66
N ILE A 404 -43.29 -7.16 30.01
CA ILE A 404 -43.92 -6.05 29.29
C ILE A 404 -44.77 -6.59 28.13
N ALA A 405 -44.22 -7.50 27.32
CA ALA A 405 -44.96 -8.12 26.22
C ALA A 405 -46.18 -8.91 26.73
N PHE A 406 -46.03 -9.63 27.85
CA PHE A 406 -47.13 -10.37 28.48
C PHE A 406 -48.24 -9.45 29.00
N LEU A 407 -47.88 -8.30 29.61
CA LEU A 407 -48.84 -7.29 30.06
C LEU A 407 -49.58 -6.66 28.88
N ILE A 408 -48.89 -6.36 27.77
CA ILE A 408 -49.51 -5.82 26.55
C ILE A 408 -50.48 -6.84 25.93
N MET A 409 -50.09 -8.12 25.84
CA MET A 409 -50.95 -9.18 25.29
C MET A 409 -52.18 -9.50 26.16
N ARG A 410 -52.15 -9.20 27.46
CA ARG A 410 -53.30 -9.36 28.37
C ARG A 410 -54.19 -8.11 28.47
N GLY A 411 -53.71 -6.97 27.99
CA GLY A 411 -54.42 -5.68 28.00
C GLY A 411 -55.26 -5.41 26.75
N ILE A 412 -55.38 -6.41 25.86
CA ILE A 412 -56.32 -6.54 24.74
C ILE A 412 -57.14 -7.79 25.04
#